data_AF-A0A935L5P8-F1
#
_entry.id   AF-A0A935L5P8-F1
#
_cell.length_a   1.000
_cell.length_b   1.000
_cell.length_c   1.000
_cell.angle_alpha   90.00
_cell.angle_beta   90.00
_cell.angle_gamma   90.00
#
_symmetry.space_group_name_H-M   'P 1'
#
loop_
_entity.id
_entity.type
_entity.pdbx_description
1 polymer ?
#
loop_
_entity_poly.entity_id
_entity_poly.type
_entity_poly.pdbx_seq_one_letter_code
_entity_poly.pdbx_strand_id
1 'polypeptide(L)'
;MKWKNIPNTYQDRVAALRVLLTEDPFAVLGTSSTASNDEVRLAYRKKVRAYHPDRQDEFVRLHAQEVIKIVNAAYEHICRVRGM
;
A
#
# COMPACT_ATOMS: atom_id res chain seq x y z
N MET A 1 8.51 34.02 9.84
CA MET A 1 8.09 33.11 8.74
C MET A 1 8.65 31.70 8.98
N LYS A 2 7.89 30.81 9.63
CA LYS A 2 8.27 29.40 9.84
C LYS A 2 7.23 28.46 9.23
N TRP A 3 7.15 28.44 7.89
CA TRP A 3 6.26 27.53 7.14
C TRP A 3 7.04 26.75 6.06
N LYS A 4 8.38 26.69 6.16
CA LYS A 4 9.24 26.05 5.13
C LYS A 4 9.47 24.55 5.32
N ASN A 5 8.81 23.89 6.27
CA ASN A 5 9.00 22.46 6.47
C ASN A 5 7.73 21.79 7.00
N ILE A 6 6.61 21.97 6.27
CA ILE A 6 5.50 21.04 6.39
C ILE A 6 5.97 19.83 5.61
N PRO A 7 6.21 18.66 6.25
CA PRO A 7 6.52 17.45 5.50
C PRO A 7 5.43 17.30 4.45
N ASN A 8 5.80 17.10 3.19
CA ASN A 8 4.82 16.78 2.17
C ASN A 8 4.37 15.35 2.43
N THR A 9 3.54 15.19 3.48
CA THR A 9 3.06 13.93 4.06
C THR A 9 2.43 13.00 3.03
N TYR A 10 2.15 13.50 1.82
CA TYR A 10 1.60 12.75 0.70
C TYR A 10 2.66 12.02 -0.13
N GLN A 11 3.78 12.67 -0.49
CA GLN A 11 4.88 12.03 -1.23
C GLN A 11 5.67 11.06 -0.34
N ASP A 12 5.82 11.40 0.94
CA ASP A 12 6.49 10.57 1.92
C ASP A 12 5.81 9.20 2.08
N ARG A 13 4.49 9.13 1.90
CA ARG A 13 3.73 7.87 2.05
C ARG A 13 4.00 6.87 0.94
N VAL A 14 4.11 7.28 -0.32
CA VAL A 14 4.45 6.34 -1.42
C VAL A 14 5.88 5.84 -1.26
N ALA A 15 6.80 6.74 -0.90
CA ALA A 15 8.19 6.37 -0.62
C ALA A 15 8.29 5.38 0.55
N ALA A 16 7.59 5.64 1.65
CA ALA A 16 7.54 4.73 2.81
C ALA A 16 6.94 3.36 2.44
N LEU A 17 5.88 3.32 1.63
CA LEU A 17 5.30 2.05 1.16
C LEU A 17 6.28 1.27 0.27
N ARG A 18 7.14 1.95 -0.50
CA ARG A 18 8.19 1.29 -1.30
C ARG A 18 9.28 0.68 -0.41
N VAL A 19 9.67 1.34 0.67
CA VAL A 19 10.62 0.79 1.65
C VAL A 19 10.01 -0.41 2.38
N LEU A 20 8.76 -0.30 2.82
CA LEU A 20 8.05 -1.40 3.45
C LEU A 20 7.86 -2.59 2.50
N LEU A 21 7.67 -2.37 1.19
CA LEU A 21 7.59 -3.48 0.23
C LEU A 21 8.84 -4.37 0.25
N THR A 22 10.01 -3.82 0.55
CA THR A 22 11.26 -4.58 0.64
C THR A 22 11.54 -5.16 2.03
N GLU A 23 11.13 -4.46 3.09
CA GLU A 23 11.42 -4.86 4.48
C GLU A 23 10.30 -5.70 5.11
N ASP A 24 9.05 -5.28 4.92
CA ASP A 24 7.85 -5.92 5.47
C ASP A 24 6.63 -5.76 4.53
N PRO A 25 6.45 -6.69 3.56
CA PRO A 25 5.29 -6.71 2.69
C PRO A 25 3.95 -6.80 3.43
N PHE A 26 3.92 -7.38 4.64
CA PHE A 26 2.69 -7.49 5.42
C PHE A 26 2.25 -6.13 5.96
N ALA A 27 3.21 -5.29 6.37
CA ALA A 27 2.94 -3.91 6.75
C ALA A 27 2.36 -3.08 5.59
N VAL A 28 2.78 -3.35 4.34
CA VAL A 28 2.17 -2.72 3.15
C VAL A 28 0.69 -3.05 3.03
N LEU A 29 0.25 -4.25 3.42
CA LEU A 29 -1.18 -4.61 3.48
C LEU A 29 -1.86 -4.17 4.79
N GLY A 30 -1.10 -3.71 5.78
CA GLY A 30 -1.59 -3.40 7.12
C GLY A 30 -1.94 -4.65 7.93
N THR A 31 -1.26 -5.76 7.64
CA THR A 31 -1.42 -7.05 8.31
C THR A 31 -0.14 -7.41 9.06
N SER A 32 -0.24 -8.30 10.05
CA SER A 32 0.93 -8.90 10.69
C SER A 32 1.55 -9.99 9.81
N SER A 33 2.85 -10.23 9.94
CA SER A 33 3.52 -11.41 9.37
C SER A 33 2.95 -12.73 9.89
N THR A 34 2.27 -12.71 11.04
CA THR A 34 1.54 -13.83 11.64
C THR A 34 0.07 -13.93 11.20
N ALA A 35 -0.44 -12.98 10.42
CA ALA A 35 -1.84 -12.99 9.97
C ALA A 35 -2.13 -14.22 9.11
N SER A 36 -3.35 -14.74 9.17
CA SER A 36 -3.80 -15.84 8.33
C SER A 36 -3.89 -15.46 6.85
N ASN A 37 -3.86 -16.44 5.96
CA ASN A 37 -3.97 -16.20 4.51
C ASN A 37 -5.27 -15.49 4.12
N ASP A 38 -6.36 -15.77 4.83
CA ASP A 38 -7.66 -15.12 4.58
C ASP A 38 -7.69 -13.67 5.05
N GLU A 39 -7.01 -13.34 6.15
CA GLU A 39 -6.81 -11.95 6.58
C GLU A 39 -5.98 -11.16 5.59
N VAL A 40 -4.90 -11.75 5.06
CA VAL A 40 -4.06 -11.14 4.02
C VAL A 40 -4.89 -10.85 2.77
N ARG A 41 -5.66 -11.84 2.29
CA ARG A 41 -6.57 -11.67 1.14
C ARG A 41 -7.65 -10.61 1.39
N LEU A 42 -8.21 -10.57 2.60
CA LEU A 42 -9.22 -9.58 2.98
C LEU A 42 -8.63 -8.17 3.01
N ALA A 43 -7.46 -7.99 3.60
CA ALA A 43 -6.75 -6.73 3.68
C ALA A 43 -6.38 -6.20 2.29
N TYR A 44 -5.86 -7.07 1.43
CA TYR A 44 -5.60 -6.78 0.02
C TYR A 44 -6.85 -6.23 -0.68
N ARG A 45 -7.97 -6.97 -0.63
CA ARG A 45 -9.24 -6.53 -1.25
C ARG A 45 -9.75 -5.21 -0.69
N LYS A 46 -9.58 -4.96 0.62
CA LYS A 46 -9.95 -3.70 1.27
C LYS A 46 -9.11 -2.53 0.73
N LYS A 47 -7.79 -2.68 0.63
CA LYS A 47 -6.90 -1.64 0.10
C LYS A 47 -7.18 -1.34 -1.37
N VAL A 48 -7.32 -2.36 -2.21
CA VAL A 48 -7.64 -2.17 -3.63
C VAL A 48 -8.95 -1.40 -3.81
N ARG A 49 -9.99 -1.72 -3.02
CA ARG A 49 -11.26 -0.96 -3.07
C ARG A 49 -11.11 0.49 -2.59
N ALA A 50 -10.30 0.73 -1.57
CA ALA A 50 -10.08 2.07 -1.03
C ALA A 50 -9.35 2.99 -2.03
N TYR A 51 -8.39 2.43 -2.79
CA TYR A 51 -7.59 3.17 -3.77
C TYR A 51 -8.06 2.96 -5.22
N HIS A 52 -9.24 2.36 -5.46
CA HIS A 52 -9.66 2.02 -6.82
C HIS A 52 -9.81 3.29 -7.68
N PRO A 53 -9.16 3.37 -8.85
CA PRO A 53 -9.09 4.60 -9.64
C PRO A 53 -10.45 5.09 -10.16
N ASP A 54 -11.46 4.21 -10.32
CA ASP A 54 -12.82 4.63 -10.70
C ASP A 54 -13.55 5.46 -9.63
N ARG A 55 -13.10 5.41 -8.37
CA ARG A 55 -13.76 6.11 -7.24
C ARG A 55 -12.94 7.30 -6.75
N GLN A 56 -11.93 7.73 -7.50
CA GLN A 56 -10.96 8.74 -7.10
C GLN A 56 -10.98 9.92 -8.08
N ASP A 57 -10.92 11.13 -7.52
CA ASP A 57 -10.80 12.35 -8.31
C ASP A 57 -9.48 12.38 -9.11
N GLU A 58 -9.45 13.12 -10.22
CA GLU A 58 -8.30 13.17 -11.13
C GLU A 58 -6.98 13.56 -10.43
N PHE A 59 -7.07 14.41 -9.40
CA PHE A 59 -5.93 14.84 -8.59
C PHE A 59 -5.29 13.72 -7.75
N VAL A 60 -6.09 12.74 -7.28
CA VAL A 60 -5.62 11.61 -6.45
C VAL A 60 -5.43 10.33 -7.25
N ARG A 61 -5.90 10.28 -8.50
CA ARG A 61 -5.84 9.10 -9.38
C ARG A 61 -4.40 8.60 -9.61
N LEU A 62 -3.46 9.50 -9.90
CA LEU A 62 -2.05 9.13 -10.11
C LEU A 62 -1.44 8.49 -8.86
N HIS A 63 -1.71 9.07 -7.69
CA HIS A 63 -1.24 8.52 -6.41
C HIS A 63 -1.89 7.16 -6.09
N ALA A 64 -3.20 7.06 -6.30
CA ALA A 64 -3.94 5.83 -6.08
C ALA A 64 -3.43 4.69 -6.98
N GLN A 65 -3.05 4.99 -8.23
CA GLN A 65 -2.40 4.04 -9.12
C GLN A 65 -1.04 3.56 -8.59
N GLU A 66 -0.19 4.46 -8.08
CA GLU A 66 1.09 4.07 -7.49
C GLU A 66 0.92 3.19 -6.25
N VAL A 67 -0.01 3.57 -5.35
CA VAL A 67 -0.30 2.79 -4.14
C VAL A 67 -0.83 1.40 -4.51
N ILE A 68 -1.73 1.29 -5.49
CA ILE A 68 -2.24 -0.01 -5.96
C ILE A 68 -1.12 -0.89 -6.50
N LYS A 69 -0.18 -0.34 -7.29
CA LYS A 69 0.96 -1.11 -7.79
C LYS A 69 1.78 -1.70 -6.64
N ILE A 70 2.04 -0.91 -5.59
CA ILE A 70 2.79 -1.36 -4.41
C ILE A 70 2.01 -2.42 -3.62
N VAL A 71 0.71 -2.22 -3.43
CA VAL A 71 -0.18 -3.18 -2.75
C VAL A 71 -0.24 -4.52 -3.50
N ASN A 72 -0.34 -4.49 -4.82
CA ASN A 72 -0.31 -5.71 -5.65
C ASN A 72 1.04 -6.43 -5.52
N ALA A 73 2.15 -5.70 -5.64
CA ALA A 73 3.49 -6.27 -5.51
C ALA A 73 3.72 -6.92 -4.12
N ALA A 74 3.24 -6.28 -3.05
CA ALA A 74 3.33 -6.83 -1.70
C ALA A 74 2.50 -8.13 -1.57
N TYR A 75 1.27 -8.12 -2.07
CA TYR A 75 0.42 -9.30 -2.05
C TYR A 75 1.03 -10.46 -2.85
N GLU A 76 1.53 -10.22 -4.06
CA GLU A 76 2.23 -11.23 -4.87
C GLU A 76 3.45 -11.80 -4.15
N HIS A 77 4.24 -10.95 -3.49
CA HIS A 77 5.39 -11.40 -2.72
C HIS A 77 4.97 -12.31 -1.57
N ILE A 78 3.94 -11.92 -0.81
CA ILE A 78 3.40 -12.73 0.29
C ILE A 78 2.84 -14.05 -0.24
N CYS A 79 2.10 -14.05 -1.35
CA CYS A 79 1.61 -15.27 -1.99
C CYS A 79 2.76 -16.22 -2.35
N ARG A 80 3.82 -15.69 -2.95
CA ARG A 80 5.01 -16.48 -3.32
C ARG A 80 5.70 -17.09 -2.10
N VAL A 81 5.92 -16.29 -1.04
CA VAL A 81 6.60 -16.76 0.18
C VAL A 81 5.76 -17.78 0.94
N ARG A 82 4.42 -17.64 0.92
CA ARG A 82 3.50 -18.53 1.64
C ARG A 82 2.93 -19.68 0.81
N GLY A 83 3.21 -19.74 -0.50
CA GLY A 83 2.64 -20.74 -1.41
C GLY A 83 1.12 -20.66 -1.55
N MET A 84 0.56 -19.43 -1.58
CA MET A 84 -0.88 -19.18 -1.72
C MET A 84 -1.39 -19.16 -3.15
#